data_AF-A0A538I4D7-F1
#
_entry.id   AF-A0A538I4D7-F1
#
_cell.length_a   1.000
_cell.length_b   1.000
_cell.length_c   1.000
_cell.angle_alpha   90.00
_cell.angle_beta   90.00
_cell.angle_gamma   90.00
#
_symmetry.space_group_name_H-M   'P 1'
#
loop_
_entity.id
_entity.type
_entity.pdbx_description
1 polymer ?
#
loop_
_entity_poly.entity_id
_entity_poly.type
_entity_poly.pdbx_seq_one_letter_code
_entity_poly.pdbx_strand_id
1 'polypeptide(L)' 'VAAGDELDEVALAVIDKMFEGERSWLGILTGEGAPPPDSLRVVVERAHPELELEVNDGGQPHYPLLLVVE' A
#
# COMPACT_ATOMS: atom_id res chain seq x y z
N VAL A 1 -12.84 -2.01 -6.79
CA VAL A 1 -13.14 -1.98 -5.34
C VAL A 1 -12.77 -3.33 -4.74
N ALA A 2 -12.17 -3.35 -3.55
CA ALA A 2 -11.85 -4.53 -2.73
C ALA A 2 -12.34 -4.27 -1.30
N ALA A 3 -12.74 -5.32 -0.58
CA ALA A 3 -13.26 -5.27 0.78
C ALA A 3 -12.92 -6.58 1.51
N GLY A 4 -12.71 -6.51 2.81
CA GLY A 4 -12.25 -7.60 3.67
C GLY A 4 -12.23 -7.15 5.13
N ASP A 5 -11.93 -8.06 6.03
CA ASP A 5 -11.95 -7.81 7.48
C ASP A 5 -10.63 -7.22 7.98
N GLU A 6 -9.53 -7.52 7.29
CA GLU A 6 -8.18 -7.07 7.64
C GLU A 6 -7.63 -6.09 6.61
N LEU A 7 -6.92 -5.05 7.08
CA LEU A 7 -6.34 -4.04 6.21
C LEU A 7 -5.35 -4.64 5.20
N ASP A 8 -4.50 -5.55 5.67
CA ASP A 8 -3.45 -6.18 4.85
C ASP A 8 -4.06 -6.98 3.69
N GLU A 9 -5.17 -7.68 3.93
CA GLU A 9 -5.92 -8.40 2.91
C GLU A 9 -6.48 -7.44 1.85
N VAL A 10 -7.13 -6.36 2.30
CA VAL A 10 -7.71 -5.37 1.39
C VAL A 10 -6.64 -4.65 0.61
N ALA A 11 -5.52 -4.29 1.24
CA ALA A 11 -4.42 -3.59 0.62
C ALA A 11 -3.77 -4.44 -0.47
N LEU A 12 -3.47 -5.72 -0.21
CA LEU A 12 -2.96 -6.65 -1.22
C LEU A 12 -3.94 -6.79 -2.39
N ALA A 13 -5.23 -6.99 -2.13
CA ALA A 13 -6.24 -7.11 -3.19
C ALA A 13 -6.41 -5.82 -4.02
N VAL A 14 -6.08 -4.66 -3.45
CA VAL A 14 -6.03 -3.38 -4.19
C VAL A 14 -4.76 -3.30 -5.02
N ILE A 15 -3.60 -3.63 -4.43
CA ILE A 15 -2.29 -3.63 -5.09
C ILE A 15 -2.30 -4.58 -6.30
N ASP A 16 -2.76 -5.82 -6.13
CA ASP A 16 -2.90 -6.80 -7.22
C ASP A 16 -3.66 -6.24 -8.42
N LYS A 17 -4.75 -5.51 -8.18
CA LYS A 17 -5.56 -4.86 -9.23
C LYS A 17 -4.88 -3.64 -9.82
N MET A 18 -4.03 -2.96 -9.07
CA MET A 18 -3.24 -1.82 -9.54
C MET A 18 -2.03 -2.26 -10.38
N PHE A 19 -1.54 -3.50 -10.21
CA PHE A 19 -0.38 -4.04 -10.91
C PHE A 19 -0.72 -4.92 -12.12
N GLU A 20 -1.89 -4.74 -12.74
CA GLU A 20 -2.18 -5.30 -14.07
C GLU A 20 -1.32 -4.60 -15.16
N GLY A 21 0.01 -4.83 -15.19
CA GLY A 21 0.98 -4.24 -16.13
C GLY A 21 2.45 -4.33 -15.69
N GLU A 22 3.40 -3.81 -16.48
CA GLU A 22 4.85 -3.74 -16.16
C GLU A 22 5.18 -2.62 -15.14
N ARG A 23 4.42 -2.51 -14.05
CA ARG A 23 4.73 -1.55 -12.98
C ARG A 23 5.66 -2.21 -11.97
N SER A 24 6.61 -1.47 -11.43
CA SER A 24 7.60 -2.01 -10.48
C SER A 24 7.77 -1.18 -9.22
N TRP A 25 6.98 -0.11 -9.02
CA TRP A 25 7.12 0.78 -7.88
C TRP A 25 5.79 1.05 -7.18
N LEU A 26 5.80 1.02 -5.84
CA LEU A 26 4.66 1.30 -4.98
C LEU A 26 5.07 2.26 -3.85
N GLY A 27 4.44 3.42 -3.84
CA GLY A 27 4.53 4.40 -2.76
C GLY A 27 3.39 4.25 -1.76
N ILE A 28 3.74 4.21 -0.47
CA ILE A 28 2.80 4.27 0.66
C ILE A 28 2.99 5.60 1.36
N LEU A 29 1.95 6.43 1.38
CA LEU A 29 1.95 7.70 2.12
C LEU A 29 1.13 7.53 3.40
N THR A 30 1.75 7.86 4.54
CA THR A 30 1.12 7.82 5.87
C THR A 30 0.86 9.22 6.43
N GLY A 31 -0.31 9.40 7.02
CA GLY A 31 -0.75 10.63 7.67
C GLY A 31 -1.26 10.39 9.10
N GLU A 32 -1.86 11.42 9.68
CA GLU A 32 -2.42 11.35 11.03
C GLU A 32 -3.54 10.29 11.11
N GLY A 33 -3.45 9.42 12.13
CA GLY A 33 -4.42 8.34 12.34
C GLY A 33 -4.21 7.12 11.43
N ALA A 34 -3.15 7.08 10.63
CA ALA A 34 -2.81 5.92 9.83
C ALA A 34 -2.41 4.73 10.71
N PRO A 35 -2.78 3.50 10.34
CA PRO A 35 -2.21 2.30 10.94
C PRO A 35 -0.70 2.24 10.64
N PRO A 36 0.10 1.56 11.49
CA PRO A 36 1.54 1.47 11.31
C PRO A 36 1.90 0.87 9.94
N PRO A 37 2.66 1.59 9.09
CA PRO A 37 2.95 1.14 7.73
C PRO A 37 3.88 -0.06 7.70
N ASP A 38 4.67 -0.31 8.75
CA ASP A 38 5.65 -1.41 8.80
C ASP A 38 5.01 -2.78 8.61
N SER A 39 3.83 -3.01 9.20
CA SER A 39 3.11 -4.28 9.02
C SER A 39 2.70 -4.47 7.56
N LEU A 40 2.12 -3.43 6.96
CA LEU A 40 1.69 -3.45 5.56
C LEU A 40 2.89 -3.61 4.62
N ARG A 41 3.99 -2.90 4.88
CA ARG A 41 5.25 -3.03 4.15
C ARG A 41 5.75 -4.46 4.15
N VAL A 42 5.84 -5.10 5.32
CA VAL A 42 6.31 -6.48 5.44
C VAL A 42 5.42 -7.45 4.65
N VAL A 43 4.10 -7.22 4.66
CA VAL A 43 3.16 -8.04 3.90
C VAL A 43 3.33 -7.87 2.40
N VAL A 44 3.46 -6.63 1.92
CA VAL A 44 3.63 -6.32 0.50
C VAL A 44 4.97 -6.80 -0.04
N GLU A 45 6.08 -6.56 0.66
CA GLU A 45 7.42 -7.04 0.27
C GLU A 45 7.47 -8.58 0.16
N ARG A 46 6.64 -9.29 0.93
CA ARG A 46 6.55 -10.76 0.85
C ARG A 46 5.68 -11.23 -0.33
N ALA A 47 4.59 -10.54 -0.61
CA ALA A 47 3.67 -10.90 -1.69
C ALA A 47 4.22 -10.51 -3.07
N HIS A 48 4.96 -9.41 -3.13
CA HIS A 48 5.51 -8.82 -4.35
C HIS A 48 6.99 -8.43 -4.16
N PRO A 49 7.90 -9.42 -4.06
CA PRO A 49 9.33 -9.18 -3.82
C PRO A 49 10.02 -8.38 -4.93
N GLU A 50 9.41 -8.29 -6.12
CA GLU A 50 9.86 -7.52 -7.26
C GLU A 50 9.51 -6.03 -7.20
N LEU A 51 8.61 -5.62 -6.29
CA LEU A 51 8.21 -4.22 -6.15
C LEU A 51 9.23 -3.43 -5.34
N GLU A 52 9.62 -2.29 -5.89
CA GLU A 52 10.29 -1.24 -5.14
C GLU A 52 9.25 -0.51 -4.28
N LEU A 53 9.40 -0.65 -2.96
CA LEU A 53 8.47 -0.08 -1.99
C LEU A 53 9.09 1.13 -1.29
N GLU A 54 8.38 2.26 -1.33
CA GLU A 54 8.74 3.45 -0.55
C GLU A 54 7.64 3.84 0.42
N VAL A 55 8.02 4.12 1.67
CA VAL A 55 7.10 4.60 2.71
C VAL A 55 7.50 6.03 3.07
N ASN A 56 6.55 6.95 2.97
CA ASN A 56 6.77 8.36 3.17
C ASN A 56 5.72 8.97 4.12
N ASP A 57 6.18 9.83 5.04
CA ASP A 57 5.28 10.65 5.85
C ASP A 57 4.78 11.84 5.01
N GLY A 58 3.46 12.07 5.02
CA GLY A 58 2.86 13.16 4.22
C GLY A 58 1.42 12.92 3.77
N GLY A 59 0.67 12.06 4.46
CA GLY A 59 -0.74 11.79 4.15
C GLY A 59 -1.60 13.06 4.15
N GLN A 60 -2.67 13.04 3.36
CA GLN A 60 -3.59 14.17 3.28
C GLN A 60 -4.55 14.18 4.48
N PRO A 61 -5.14 15.34 4.87
CA PRO A 61 -6.01 15.46 6.05
C PRO A 61 -7.22 14.52 6.10
N HIS A 62 -7.62 13.94 4.97
CA HIS A 62 -8.74 13.00 4.86
C HIS A 62 -8.33 11.62 4.33
N TYR A 63 -7.04 11.41 4.08
CA TYR A 63 -6.50 10.16 3.58
C TYR A 63 -5.28 9.77 4.42
N PRO A 64 -5.52 9.12 5.58
CA PRO A 64 -4.45 8.67 6.47
C PRO A 64 -3.50 7.70 5.78
N LEU A 65 -4.01 6.92 4.82
CA LEU A 65 -3.21 5.98 4.02
C LEU A 65 -3.54 6.19 2.53
N LEU A 66 -2.50 6.38 1.73
CA LEU A 66 -2.61 6.43 0.26
C LEU A 66 -1.61 5.47 -0.36
N LEU A 67 -2.06 4.77 -1.40
CA LEU A 67 -1.25 3.90 -2.24
C LEU A 67 -1.08 4.57 -3.61
N VAL A 68 0.15 4.65 -4.08
CA VAL A 68 0.51 5.26 -5.37
C VAL A 68 1.34 4.24 -6.15
N VAL A 69 0.99 4.01 -7.42
CA VAL A 69 1.75 3.12 -8.31
C VAL A 69 2.24 3.92 -9.50
N GLU A 70 3.43 3.59 -9.98
CA GLU A 70 4.05 4.15 -11.19
C GLU A 70 4.43 3.02 -12.16
#